data_AF-A0AAD6PBJ7-F1
#
_entry.id   AF-A0AAD6PBJ7-F1
#
_cell.length_a   1.000
_cell.length_b   1.000
_cell.length_c   1.000
_cell.angle_alpha   90.00
_cell.angle_beta   90.00
_cell.angle_gamma   90.00
#
_symmetry.space_group_name_H-M   'P 1'
#
loop_
_entity.id
_entity.type
_entity.pdbx_description
1 polymer ?
#
loop_
_entity_poly.entity_id
_entity_poly.type
_entity_poly.pdbx_seq_one_letter_code
_entity_poly.pdbx_strand_id
1 'polypeptide(L)'
;MATSALSLTDRLCHFSFKVHFLFTNKNVSTPKSMSHLWSYSKTTRIPALRSVNGNMREAIEQEEGMVGSDKVKVLKQKIEVLGIKCNDSCLPGQYFHLLCPECQGGKTMERSLSFNISRDVDVAMWRCFRTSCGWTGQAFADSRMTIAGVNKIFKVKSSKQITPENVILEPLGDKLIAYFSERMVSEETLQRNAVMQMSGDKYIIAFTYRQNGAIVGCKYRTMEKRFWQEKDTRKWLYGVDDIKEATKIIIVEGEIDKLSVEEAGFRNCVSVPGGAPQMVSAKDLPSIEKV
;
A
#
# COMPACT_ATOMS: atom_id res chain seq x y z
N MET A 1 -5.49 -1.08 -67.53
CA MET A 1 -5.23 -0.48 -66.20
C MET A 1 -5.84 -1.39 -65.15
N ALA A 2 -5.01 -1.78 -64.19
CA ALA A 2 -5.23 -2.79 -63.16
C ALA A 2 -6.28 -2.34 -62.11
N THR A 3 -7.23 -3.22 -61.75
CA THR A 3 -7.37 -3.96 -60.47
C THR A 3 -8.20 -3.30 -59.35
N SER A 4 -9.27 -3.99 -58.92
CA SER A 4 -9.74 -4.17 -57.53
C SER A 4 -10.96 -5.11 -57.57
N ALA A 5 -10.84 -6.43 -57.45
CA ALA A 5 -10.56 -7.26 -56.25
C ALA A 5 -11.56 -6.96 -55.10
N LEU A 6 -12.76 -7.55 -55.15
CA LEU A 6 -13.17 -8.79 -54.46
C LEU A 6 -13.07 -8.73 -52.93
N SER A 7 -14.25 -8.56 -52.33
CA SER A 7 -14.56 -8.94 -50.94
C SER A 7 -14.36 -10.44 -50.73
N LEU A 8 -13.74 -10.85 -49.63
CA LEU A 8 -13.93 -12.17 -49.04
C LEU A 8 -13.51 -12.18 -47.56
N THR A 9 -14.54 -12.16 -46.72
CA THR A 9 -14.79 -13.04 -45.56
C THR A 9 -13.75 -13.15 -44.44
N ASP A 10 -14.19 -12.66 -43.28
CA ASP A 10 -14.10 -13.26 -41.94
C ASP A 10 -13.33 -14.57 -41.83
N ARG A 11 -12.16 -14.50 -41.17
CA ARG A 11 -11.55 -15.65 -40.50
C ARG A 11 -11.60 -15.42 -39.00
N LEU A 12 -12.71 -15.83 -38.40
CA LEU A 12 -12.79 -16.11 -36.98
C LEU A 12 -11.91 -17.31 -36.66
N CYS A 13 -10.67 -17.07 -36.26
CA CYS A 13 -9.86 -18.08 -35.58
C CYS A 13 -10.41 -18.26 -34.16
N HIS A 14 -11.31 -19.23 -33.99
CA HIS A 14 -11.65 -19.77 -32.67
C HIS A 14 -10.43 -20.51 -32.10
N PHE A 15 -9.62 -19.81 -31.30
CA PHE A 15 -8.65 -20.46 -30.42
C PHE A 15 -9.34 -20.75 -29.08
N SER A 16 -9.84 -21.98 -28.95
CA SER A 16 -10.32 -22.50 -27.67
C SER A 16 -9.11 -22.91 -26.82
N PHE A 17 -8.68 -22.03 -25.91
CA PHE A 17 -7.75 -22.41 -24.86
C PHE A 17 -8.53 -23.05 -23.71
N LYS A 18 -8.60 -24.38 -23.74
CA LYS A 18 -9.10 -25.18 -22.62
C LYS A 18 -7.98 -25.33 -21.59
N VAL A 19 -7.90 -24.42 -20.61
CA VAL A 19 -6.96 -24.54 -19.50
C VAL A 19 -7.47 -25.63 -18.56
N HIS A 20 -6.96 -26.85 -18.74
CA HIS A 20 -7.11 -27.94 -17.78
C HIS A 20 -6.07 -27.76 -16.66
N PHE A 21 -6.52 -27.40 -15.45
CA PHE A 21 -5.72 -27.57 -14.25
C PHE A 21 -5.74 -29.05 -13.85
N LEU A 22 -4.63 -29.75 -14.06
CA LEU A 22 -4.37 -31.07 -13.47
C LEU A 22 -3.29 -30.92 -12.40
N PHE A 23 -3.69 -30.83 -11.14
CA PHE A 23 -2.79 -31.02 -10.01
C PHE A 23 -2.76 -32.51 -9.66
N THR A 24 -1.62 -33.17 -9.88
CA THR A 24 -1.37 -34.51 -9.33
C THR A 24 -0.64 -34.38 -8.01
N ASN A 25 -1.20 -35.03 -7.00
CA ASN A 25 -0.76 -34.99 -5.61
C ASN A 25 0.26 -36.13 -5.38
N LYS A 26 1.43 -35.82 -4.81
CA LYS A 26 2.35 -36.85 -4.29
C LYS A 26 2.78 -36.49 -2.87
N ASN A 27 2.47 -37.43 -1.97
CA ASN A 27 2.64 -37.39 -0.52
C ASN A 27 4.11 -37.46 -0.06
N VAL A 28 4.39 -36.65 0.97
CA VAL A 28 4.99 -36.95 2.29
C VAL A 28 6.28 -37.79 2.38
N SER A 29 7.29 -37.20 3.07
CA SER A 29 7.99 -37.85 4.20
C SER A 29 8.80 -36.84 5.04
N THR A 30 8.53 -36.81 6.35
CA THR A 30 9.35 -36.30 7.49
C THR A 30 10.49 -37.30 7.81
N PRO A 31 11.57 -37.05 8.64
CA PRO A 31 11.45 -36.46 9.99
C PRO A 31 12.73 -35.89 10.73
N LYS A 32 12.54 -35.57 12.03
CA LYS A 32 13.47 -35.49 13.21
C LYS A 32 14.38 -34.23 13.34
N SER A 33 14.19 -33.37 14.36
CA SER A 33 14.53 -33.46 15.80
C SER A 33 16.03 -33.34 16.11
N MET A 34 16.45 -32.26 16.78
CA MET A 34 17.41 -32.32 17.89
C MET A 34 17.50 -31.02 18.70
N SER A 35 17.59 -31.21 20.01
CA SER A 35 17.72 -30.26 21.12
C SER A 35 19.19 -29.98 21.49
N HIS A 36 19.50 -28.76 21.94
CA HIS A 36 20.62 -28.46 22.85
C HIS A 36 20.16 -27.31 23.78
N LEU A 37 19.86 -27.52 25.07
CA LEU A 37 20.77 -27.62 26.24
C LEU A 37 21.67 -26.39 26.44
N TRP A 38 21.23 -25.47 27.30
CA TRP A 38 22.08 -24.54 28.05
C TRP A 38 21.98 -24.86 29.55
N SER A 39 23.13 -24.87 30.20
CA SER A 39 23.34 -25.33 31.58
C SER A 39 24.08 -24.26 32.38
N TYR A 40 23.63 -24.09 33.64
CA TYR A 40 24.30 -23.58 34.85
C TYR A 40 24.88 -22.15 34.81
N SER A 41 24.92 -21.34 35.87
CA SER A 41 24.37 -21.23 37.24
C SER A 41 25.34 -20.27 37.93
N LYS A 42 24.86 -19.26 38.68
CA LYS A 42 25.45 -18.88 39.97
C LYS A 42 24.55 -17.90 40.73
N THR A 43 24.04 -18.42 41.84
CA THR A 43 23.34 -17.73 42.91
C THR A 43 24.32 -16.90 43.75
N THR A 44 23.88 -15.77 44.28
CA THR A 44 24.40 -15.24 45.54
C THR A 44 23.22 -14.77 46.38
N ARG A 45 23.07 -15.36 47.58
CA ARG A 45 22.11 -14.95 48.62
C ARG A 45 22.60 -13.65 49.28
N ILE A 46 21.72 -12.84 49.87
CA ILE A 46 21.46 -12.64 51.32
C ILE A 46 20.64 -11.31 51.42
N PRO A 47 19.84 -10.98 52.45
CA PRO A 47 18.97 -11.74 53.36
C PRO A 47 17.49 -11.25 53.30
N ALA A 48 16.61 -11.97 54.00
CA ALA A 48 15.24 -11.55 54.29
C ALA A 48 15.20 -10.36 55.27
N LEU A 49 14.35 -9.36 54.98
CA LEU A 49 13.87 -8.40 55.98
C LEU A 49 12.34 -8.23 55.89
N ARG A 50 11.72 -8.55 57.04
CA ARG A 50 10.41 -8.22 57.60
C ARG A 50 9.33 -7.53 56.74
N SER A 51 8.15 -8.16 56.83
CA SER A 51 6.82 -7.60 56.61
C SER A 51 6.62 -6.26 57.33
N VAL A 52 6.21 -5.24 56.58
CA VAL A 52 5.36 -4.12 57.04
C VAL A 52 4.34 -3.81 55.95
N ASN A 53 3.09 -3.72 56.39
CA ASN A 53 1.86 -3.52 55.63
C ASN A 53 1.83 -2.27 54.74
N GLY A 54 1.03 -2.38 53.68
CA GLY A 54 0.05 -1.39 53.22
C GLY A 54 0.56 0.04 53.04
N ASN A 55 0.81 0.43 51.77
CA ASN A 55 0.62 1.78 51.18
C ASN A 55 1.47 2.02 49.91
N MET A 56 2.11 1.00 49.33
CA MET A 56 2.91 1.18 48.10
C MET A 56 2.09 1.05 46.80
N ARG A 57 0.88 0.48 46.84
CA ARG A 57 0.04 0.33 45.64
C ARG A 57 -0.74 1.60 45.26
N GLU A 58 -1.17 2.40 46.23
CA GLU A 58 -1.92 3.63 45.96
C GLU A 58 -1.02 4.81 45.50
N ALA A 59 0.27 4.80 45.84
CA ALA A 59 1.21 5.83 45.40
C ALA A 59 1.70 5.63 43.95
N ILE A 60 1.83 4.37 43.49
CA ILE A 60 2.24 4.05 42.11
C ILE A 60 1.11 4.38 41.12
N GLU A 61 -0.16 4.17 41.50
CA GLU A 61 -1.31 4.56 40.66
C GLU A 61 -1.48 6.09 40.55
N GLN A 62 -1.05 6.85 41.56
CA GLN A 62 -1.10 8.33 41.53
C GLN A 62 0.01 8.95 40.68
N GLU A 63 1.22 8.39 40.68
CA GLU A 63 2.31 8.86 39.80
C GLU A 63 2.08 8.48 38.33
N GLU A 64 1.57 7.27 38.04
CA GLU A 64 1.22 6.85 36.67
C GLU A 64 0.04 7.67 36.10
N GLY A 65 -0.94 8.04 36.93
CA GLY A 65 -2.06 8.90 36.56
C GLY A 65 -1.65 10.34 36.23
N MET A 66 -0.66 10.89 36.95
CA MET A 66 -0.16 12.24 36.73
C MET A 66 0.68 12.34 35.43
N VAL A 67 1.52 11.34 35.18
CA VAL A 67 2.33 11.24 33.93
C VAL A 67 1.45 11.01 32.70
N GLY A 68 0.41 10.18 32.83
CA GLY A 68 -0.56 9.95 31.74
C GLY A 68 -1.32 11.22 31.35
N SER A 69 -1.76 12.01 32.33
CA SER A 69 -2.49 13.27 32.10
C SER A 69 -1.68 14.29 31.29
N ASP A 70 -0.38 14.43 31.56
CA ASP A 70 0.44 15.41 30.84
C ASP A 70 0.77 14.98 29.41
N LYS A 71 0.95 13.67 29.17
CA LYS A 71 1.07 13.12 27.81
C LYS A 71 -0.21 13.35 26.99
N VAL A 72 -1.41 13.18 27.58
CA VAL A 72 -2.68 13.49 26.90
C VAL A 72 -2.69 14.95 26.45
N LYS A 73 -2.33 15.89 27.34
CA LYS A 73 -2.31 17.32 27.01
C LYS A 73 -1.37 17.63 25.85
N VAL A 74 -0.15 17.07 25.88
CA VAL A 74 0.83 17.25 24.80
C VAL A 74 0.32 16.71 23.46
N LEU A 75 -0.29 15.52 23.46
CA LEU A 75 -0.88 14.95 22.26
C LEU A 75 -2.06 15.81 21.76
N LYS A 76 -2.98 16.22 22.62
CA LYS A 76 -4.10 17.09 22.24
C LYS A 76 -3.62 18.40 21.59
N GLN A 77 -2.62 19.07 22.18
CA GLN A 77 -2.03 20.27 21.59
C GLN A 77 -1.41 20.01 20.21
N LYS A 78 -0.65 18.92 20.06
CA LYS A 78 -0.05 18.53 18.76
C LYS A 78 -1.11 18.28 17.69
N ILE A 79 -2.24 17.69 18.08
CA ILE A 79 -3.35 17.35 17.19
C ILE A 79 -4.19 18.57 16.82
N GLU A 80 -4.38 19.52 17.75
CA GLU A 80 -5.10 20.77 17.51
C GLU A 80 -4.39 21.64 16.47
N VAL A 81 -3.05 21.68 16.49
CA VAL A 81 -2.24 22.34 15.45
C VAL A 81 -2.51 21.78 14.05
N LEU A 82 -2.91 20.51 13.94
CA LEU A 82 -3.27 19.87 12.67
C LEU A 82 -4.73 20.14 12.25
N GLY A 83 -5.45 20.99 12.98
CA GLY A 83 -6.86 21.28 12.72
C GLY A 83 -7.81 20.14 13.07
N ILE A 84 -7.34 19.08 13.72
CA ILE A 84 -8.19 18.01 14.24
C ILE A 84 -8.84 18.52 15.51
N LYS A 85 -10.11 18.90 15.41
CA LYS A 85 -10.92 19.36 16.54
C LYS A 85 -11.30 18.19 17.42
N CYS A 86 -10.48 17.96 18.44
CA CYS A 86 -10.66 16.94 19.45
C CYS A 86 -10.84 17.65 20.79
N ASN A 87 -12.09 17.89 21.18
CA ASN A 87 -12.41 18.46 22.49
C ASN A 87 -12.10 17.44 23.60
N ASP A 88 -12.54 17.68 24.84
CA ASP A 88 -12.37 16.74 25.96
C ASP A 88 -13.01 15.37 25.77
N SER A 89 -13.76 15.18 24.68
CA SER A 89 -14.44 13.94 24.32
C SER A 89 -13.52 12.82 23.80
N CYS A 90 -12.30 13.10 23.33
CA CYS A 90 -11.45 12.02 22.80
C CYS A 90 -10.70 11.30 23.92
N LEU A 91 -11.30 10.23 24.42
CA LEU A 91 -10.72 9.40 25.46
C LEU A 91 -9.64 8.46 24.89
N PRO A 92 -8.51 8.27 25.58
CA PRO A 92 -7.53 7.25 25.23
C PRO A 92 -8.16 5.85 25.11
N GLY A 93 -7.70 5.07 24.13
CA GLY A 93 -8.18 3.73 23.83
C GLY A 93 -9.47 3.66 23.00
N GLN A 94 -10.08 4.79 22.64
CA GLN A 94 -11.30 4.84 21.83
C GLN A 94 -11.06 5.45 20.45
N TYR A 95 -11.83 4.98 19.45
CA TYR A 95 -11.83 5.54 18.11
C TYR A 95 -12.97 6.55 17.95
N PHE A 96 -12.67 7.69 17.34
CA PHE A 96 -13.60 8.78 17.08
C PHE A 96 -13.69 9.04 15.59
N HIS A 97 -14.89 9.31 15.10
CA HIS A 97 -15.14 9.72 13.71
C HIS A 97 -15.37 11.23 13.68
N LEU A 98 -14.42 11.96 13.09
CA LEU A 98 -14.36 13.42 13.06
C LEU A 98 -14.43 13.93 11.62
N LEU A 99 -14.70 15.22 11.45
CA LEU A 99 -14.49 15.89 10.18
C LEU A 99 -13.00 15.94 9.88
N CYS A 100 -12.61 15.50 8.69
CA CYS A 100 -11.22 15.57 8.25
C CYS A 100 -10.84 17.03 7.94
N PRO A 101 -9.81 17.62 8.55
CA PRO A 101 -9.42 19.00 8.28
C PRO A 101 -8.90 19.19 6.84
N GLU A 102 -8.30 18.16 6.23
CA GLU A 102 -7.77 18.23 4.85
C GLU A 102 -8.86 18.27 3.77
N CYS A 103 -9.93 17.49 3.92
CA CYS A 103 -10.96 17.39 2.88
C CYS A 103 -12.34 17.89 3.30
N GLN A 104 -12.49 18.24 4.59
CA GLN A 104 -13.72 18.73 5.21
C GLN A 104 -14.94 17.80 5.02
N GLY A 105 -14.70 16.51 4.74
CA GLY A 105 -15.79 15.56 4.45
C GLY A 105 -16.36 15.69 3.02
N GLY A 106 -15.71 16.46 2.15
CA GLY A 106 -16.12 16.71 0.77
C GLY A 106 -17.53 17.28 0.64
N LYS A 107 -18.20 17.02 -0.50
CA LYS A 107 -19.55 17.54 -0.77
C LYS A 107 -20.61 17.10 0.25
N THR A 108 -20.41 15.96 0.90
CA THR A 108 -21.35 15.39 1.87
C THR A 108 -21.04 15.78 3.31
N MET A 109 -19.93 16.51 3.55
CA MET A 109 -19.47 16.90 4.89
C MET A 109 -19.41 15.71 5.86
N GLU A 110 -19.01 14.54 5.37
CA GLU A 110 -19.01 13.33 6.18
C GLU A 110 -17.88 13.33 7.22
N ARG A 111 -18.10 12.71 8.38
CA ARG A 111 -17.07 12.52 9.41
C ARG A 111 -16.14 11.36 9.06
N SER A 112 -15.34 11.56 8.00
CA SER A 112 -14.48 10.53 7.42
C SER A 112 -13.19 10.25 8.19
N LEU A 113 -12.80 11.11 9.15
CA LEU A 113 -11.54 10.97 9.87
C LEU A 113 -11.71 10.06 11.09
N SER A 114 -11.13 8.87 11.06
CA SER A 114 -10.96 8.07 12.28
C SER A 114 -9.73 8.55 13.04
N PHE A 115 -9.90 8.85 14.33
CA PHE A 115 -8.87 9.35 15.23
C PHE A 115 -8.86 8.54 16.52
N ASN A 116 -7.68 8.28 17.07
CA ASN A 116 -7.49 7.54 18.33
C ASN A 116 -6.22 8.01 19.06
N ILE A 117 -6.28 8.04 20.39
CA ILE A 117 -5.09 8.11 21.26
C ILE A 117 -4.91 6.72 21.87
N SER A 118 -3.69 6.17 21.84
CA SER A 118 -3.42 4.84 22.39
C SER A 118 -3.73 4.77 23.89
N ARG A 119 -4.01 3.57 24.41
CA ARG A 119 -4.29 3.36 25.84
C ARG A 119 -3.13 3.85 26.72
N ASP A 120 -1.90 3.63 26.28
CA ASP A 120 -0.69 4.01 26.99
C ASP A 120 -0.33 5.50 26.81
N VAL A 121 -1.16 6.25 26.05
CA VAL A 121 -1.04 7.70 25.84
C VAL A 121 0.29 8.14 25.20
N ASP A 122 1.01 7.22 24.58
CA ASP A 122 2.27 7.55 23.90
C ASP A 122 2.07 8.02 22.47
N VAL A 123 0.97 7.64 21.82
CA VAL A 123 0.72 7.95 20.41
C VAL A 123 -0.73 8.32 20.13
N ALA A 124 -0.94 9.40 19.39
CA ALA A 124 -2.20 9.71 18.72
C ALA A 124 -2.07 9.34 17.24
N MET A 125 -3.11 8.77 16.65
CA MET A 125 -3.12 8.35 15.23
C MET A 125 -4.44 8.67 14.55
N TRP A 126 -4.39 8.94 13.26
CA TRP A 126 -5.57 9.24 12.46
C TRP A 126 -5.48 8.71 11.04
N ARG A 127 -6.65 8.45 10.46
CA ARG A 127 -6.83 8.10 9.04
C ARG A 127 -8.19 8.59 8.55
N CYS A 128 -8.18 9.36 7.47
CA CYS A 128 -9.36 9.68 6.70
C CYS A 128 -9.74 8.48 5.82
N PHE A 129 -10.98 8.01 5.91
CA PHE A 129 -11.47 6.88 5.10
C PHE A 129 -12.08 7.31 3.77
N ARG A 130 -12.13 8.61 3.48
CA ARG A 130 -12.55 9.12 2.18
C ARG A 130 -11.48 8.77 1.13
N THR A 131 -11.85 7.99 0.12
CA THR A 131 -10.97 7.49 -0.94
C THR A 131 -10.16 8.59 -1.62
N SER A 132 -10.78 9.74 -1.89
CA SER A 132 -10.14 10.90 -2.53
C SER A 132 -9.20 11.71 -1.63
N CYS A 133 -9.19 11.44 -0.31
CA CYS A 133 -8.33 12.13 0.65
C CYS A 133 -7.31 11.15 1.24
N GLY A 134 -7.76 10.24 2.11
CA GLY A 134 -6.90 9.26 2.77
C GLY A 134 -5.71 9.86 3.54
N TRP A 135 -5.87 11.09 4.04
CA TRP A 135 -4.93 11.72 4.96
C TRP A 135 -4.74 10.86 6.21
N THR A 136 -3.50 10.66 6.63
CA THR A 136 -3.19 9.81 7.78
C THR A 136 -1.90 10.26 8.44
N GLY A 137 -1.78 10.03 9.74
CA GLY A 137 -0.60 10.39 10.48
C GLY A 137 -0.65 9.87 11.91
N GLN A 138 0.44 10.16 12.61
CA GLN A 138 0.60 9.84 14.01
C GLN A 138 1.44 10.93 14.69
N ALA A 139 1.18 11.18 15.97
CA ALA A 139 1.91 12.09 16.83
C ALA A 139 2.31 11.36 18.10
N PHE A 140 3.55 11.54 18.56
CA PHE A 140 4.06 10.93 19.79
C PHE A 140 4.06 11.92 20.93
N ALA A 141 3.88 11.44 22.16
CA ALA A 141 3.87 12.29 23.36
C ALA A 141 5.27 12.86 23.68
N ASP A 142 6.34 12.13 23.37
CA ASP A 142 7.69 12.45 23.85
C ASP A 142 8.22 13.83 23.40
N SER A 143 8.81 14.52 24.39
CA SER A 143 9.28 15.90 24.32
C SER A 143 10.67 15.99 23.67
N ARG A 144 10.70 16.27 22.38
CA ARG A 144 11.76 17.11 21.79
C ARG A 144 11.12 18.21 20.98
N MET A 145 10.70 19.26 21.69
CA MET A 145 10.36 20.54 21.07
C MET A 145 11.66 21.23 20.66
N THR A 146 12.04 21.13 19.39
CA THR A 146 12.79 22.23 18.76
C THR A 146 11.76 23.22 18.24
N ILE A 147 11.62 24.34 18.96
CA ILE A 147 10.92 25.55 18.53
C ILE A 147 11.77 26.18 17.41
N ALA A 148 11.83 25.51 16.26
CA ALA A 148 12.42 25.97 15.00
C ALA A 148 12.23 24.84 13.98
N GLY A 149 11.12 24.86 13.23
CA GLY A 149 10.90 23.94 12.11
C GLY A 149 9.71 23.00 12.30
N VAL A 150 8.51 23.56 12.07
CA VAL A 150 7.19 22.91 12.12
C VAL A 150 7.06 21.70 11.15
N ASN A 151 8.04 21.45 10.28
CA ASN A 151 7.94 20.46 9.20
C ASN A 151 8.58 19.09 9.46
N LYS A 152 9.15 18.80 10.64
CA LYS A 152 9.88 17.53 10.87
C LYS A 152 9.26 16.57 11.89
N ILE A 153 8.19 16.95 12.60
CA ILE A 153 7.65 16.15 13.72
C ILE A 153 6.35 15.41 13.35
N PHE A 154 5.70 15.81 12.26
CA PHE A 154 4.51 15.14 11.76
C PHE A 154 4.93 14.16 10.66
N LYS A 155 4.91 12.85 10.96
CA LYS A 155 4.93 11.83 9.89
C LYS A 155 3.53 11.76 9.26
N VAL A 156 3.08 12.89 8.70
CA VAL A 156 1.92 12.97 7.82
C VAL A 156 2.36 12.25 6.55
N LYS A 157 1.97 10.98 6.43
CA LYS A 157 1.98 10.33 5.12
C LYS A 157 0.74 10.84 4.40
N SER A 158 0.80 12.09 3.93
CA SER A 158 -0.03 12.47 2.78
C SER A 158 0.28 11.45 1.70
N SER A 159 -0.73 10.88 1.04
CA SER A 159 -0.50 10.15 -0.20
C SER A 159 0.30 11.07 -1.09
N LYS A 160 1.61 10.80 -1.22
CA LYS A 160 2.48 11.62 -2.04
C LYS A 160 1.94 11.42 -3.44
N GLN A 161 1.19 12.40 -3.96
CA GLN A 161 1.14 12.58 -5.39
C GLN A 161 2.60 12.72 -5.78
N ILE A 162 3.06 11.84 -6.66
CA ILE A 162 4.42 11.94 -7.18
C ILE A 162 4.46 13.31 -7.87
N THR A 163 5.12 14.28 -7.25
CA THR A 163 5.41 15.54 -7.94
C THR A 163 6.42 15.23 -9.04
N PRO A 164 6.33 15.90 -10.20
CA PRO A 164 7.24 15.70 -11.33
C PRO A 164 8.73 15.85 -10.98
N GLU A 165 9.05 16.42 -9.81
CA GLU A 165 10.43 16.69 -9.38
C GLU A 165 11.23 15.46 -8.94
N ASN A 166 10.59 14.30 -8.66
CA ASN A 166 11.32 13.12 -8.14
C ASN A 166 11.47 11.97 -9.15
N VAL A 167 10.79 12.01 -10.29
CA VAL A 167 10.90 10.98 -11.32
C VAL A 167 10.95 11.64 -12.70
N ILE A 168 12.17 11.79 -13.22
CA ILE A 168 12.37 12.22 -14.61
C ILE A 168 12.15 10.97 -15.46
N LEU A 169 10.99 10.89 -16.12
CA LEU A 169 10.65 9.84 -17.08
C LEU A 169 10.81 10.39 -18.50
N GLU A 170 11.30 9.53 -19.38
CA GLU A 170 11.44 9.82 -20.80
C GLU A 170 10.59 8.85 -21.62
N PRO A 171 10.19 9.24 -22.85
CA PRO A 171 9.65 8.29 -23.82
C PRO A 171 10.60 7.11 -24.04
N LEU A 172 10.04 5.95 -24.39
CA LEU A 172 10.83 4.74 -24.66
C LEU A 172 11.78 4.98 -25.85
N GLY A 173 13.05 4.62 -25.68
CA GLY A 173 14.02 4.57 -26.77
C GLY A 173 13.93 3.28 -27.58
N ASP A 174 14.50 3.30 -28.78
CA ASP A 174 14.45 2.21 -29.78
C ASP A 174 14.77 0.82 -29.22
N LYS A 175 15.71 0.72 -28.28
CA LYS A 175 16.09 -0.56 -27.66
C LYS A 175 14.97 -1.17 -26.83
N LEU A 176 14.25 -0.36 -26.06
CA LEU A 176 13.12 -0.84 -25.26
C LEU A 176 11.91 -1.10 -26.15
N ILE A 177 11.70 -0.30 -27.20
CA ILE A 177 10.68 -0.58 -28.22
C ILE A 177 10.95 -1.93 -28.88
N ALA A 178 12.20 -2.21 -29.29
CA ALA A 178 12.60 -3.50 -29.83
C ALA A 178 12.38 -4.65 -28.84
N TYR A 179 12.71 -4.46 -27.56
CA TYR A 179 12.45 -5.44 -26.50
C TYR A 179 10.97 -5.81 -26.38
N PHE A 180 10.06 -4.84 -26.49
CA PHE A 180 8.62 -5.10 -26.45
C PHE A 180 8.10 -5.69 -27.76
N SER A 181 8.65 -5.28 -28.90
CA SER A 181 8.34 -5.83 -30.21
C SER A 181 8.66 -7.33 -30.31
N GLU A 182 9.80 -7.78 -29.75
CA GLU A 182 10.15 -9.21 -29.61
C GLU A 182 9.10 -10.01 -28.81
N ARG A 183 8.31 -9.33 -27.98
CA ARG A 183 7.25 -9.91 -27.15
C ARG A 183 5.86 -9.71 -27.76
N MET A 184 5.80 -9.27 -29.02
CA MET A 184 4.56 -8.98 -29.73
C MET A 184 3.71 -7.91 -29.04
N VAL A 185 4.36 -6.93 -28.40
CA VAL A 185 3.68 -5.75 -27.84
C VAL A 185 4.00 -4.56 -28.74
N SER A 186 2.96 -3.96 -29.32
CA SER A 186 3.05 -2.82 -30.23
C SER A 186 3.39 -1.53 -29.49
N GLU A 187 4.00 -0.59 -30.19
CA GLU A 187 4.29 0.74 -29.63
C GLU A 187 3.00 1.49 -29.26
N GLU A 188 1.91 1.30 -30.01
CA GLU A 188 0.60 1.87 -29.69
C GLU A 188 0.12 1.44 -28.29
N THR A 189 0.21 0.14 -27.98
CA THR A 189 -0.13 -0.39 -26.66
C THR A 189 0.76 0.20 -25.57
N LEU A 190 2.06 0.33 -25.81
CA LEU A 190 2.98 0.95 -24.85
C LEU A 190 2.63 2.41 -24.57
N GLN A 191 2.34 3.18 -25.61
CA GLN A 191 1.96 4.60 -25.51
C GLN A 191 0.63 4.76 -24.76
N ARG A 192 -0.40 3.97 -25.09
CA ARG A 192 -1.71 4.02 -24.42
C ARG A 192 -1.60 3.69 -22.93
N ASN A 193 -0.72 2.77 -22.59
CA ASN A 193 -0.45 2.37 -21.21
C ASN A 193 0.52 3.30 -20.47
N ALA A 194 1.04 4.34 -21.13
CA ALA A 194 2.07 5.23 -20.60
C ALA A 194 3.26 4.45 -20.01
N VAL A 195 3.74 3.44 -20.75
CA VAL A 195 5.01 2.79 -20.47
C VAL A 195 6.12 3.74 -20.89
N MET A 196 7.03 4.03 -19.97
CA MET A 196 8.10 5.00 -20.15
C MET A 196 9.45 4.36 -19.82
N GLN A 197 10.53 5.12 -19.91
CA GLN A 197 11.84 4.74 -19.37
C GLN A 197 12.33 5.74 -18.34
N MET A 198 13.27 5.32 -17.49
CA MET A 198 13.93 6.20 -16.52
C MET A 198 14.92 7.13 -17.25
N SER A 199 14.87 8.44 -16.98
CA SER A 199 15.85 9.38 -17.53
C SER A 199 17.26 9.08 -17.01
N GLY A 200 18.24 9.16 -17.91
CA GLY A 200 19.64 8.86 -17.61
C GLY A 200 20.03 7.39 -17.72
N ASP A 201 19.09 6.44 -17.76
CA ASP A 201 19.36 5.02 -18.01
C ASP A 201 18.42 4.46 -19.07
N LYS A 202 18.98 4.23 -20.26
CA LYS A 202 18.26 3.80 -21.47
C LYS A 202 17.71 2.36 -21.39
N TYR A 203 17.93 1.63 -20.31
CA TYR A 203 17.57 0.21 -20.19
C TYR A 203 16.57 -0.09 -19.07
N ILE A 204 16.10 0.94 -18.36
CA ILE A 204 15.13 0.78 -17.27
C ILE A 204 13.74 1.13 -17.77
N ILE A 205 12.88 0.13 -17.81
CA ILE A 205 11.45 0.27 -18.12
C ILE A 205 10.74 0.81 -16.89
N ALA A 206 9.89 1.82 -17.08
CA ALA A 206 9.05 2.43 -16.06
C ALA A 206 7.57 2.22 -16.39
N PHE A 207 6.89 1.42 -15.55
CA PHE A 207 5.44 1.24 -15.60
C PHE A 207 4.77 2.32 -14.74
N THR A 208 4.07 3.25 -15.38
CA THR A 208 3.42 4.36 -14.68
C THR A 208 2.02 3.98 -14.20
N TYR A 209 1.83 3.93 -12.89
CA TYR A 209 0.51 3.70 -12.30
C TYR A 209 -0.23 5.02 -12.29
N ARG A 210 -1.38 5.07 -12.95
CA ARG A 210 -2.16 6.30 -13.14
C ARG A 210 -3.54 6.19 -12.54
N GLN A 211 -4.02 7.29 -11.96
CA GLN A 211 -5.41 7.44 -11.52
C GLN A 211 -5.93 8.80 -12.01
N ASN A 212 -7.04 8.79 -12.73
CA ASN A 212 -7.60 9.97 -13.38
C ASN A 212 -6.57 10.71 -14.24
N GLY A 213 -5.73 9.95 -14.95
CA GLY A 213 -4.67 10.50 -15.79
C GLY A 213 -3.45 11.05 -15.03
N ALA A 214 -3.43 11.07 -13.69
CA ALA A 214 -2.28 11.51 -12.89
C ALA A 214 -1.43 10.32 -12.43
N ILE A 215 -0.09 10.45 -12.44
CA ILE A 215 0.82 9.41 -11.95
C ILE A 215 0.75 9.33 -10.43
N VAL A 216 0.37 8.17 -9.91
CA VAL A 216 0.24 7.86 -8.48
C VAL A 216 1.27 6.85 -7.97
N GLY A 217 2.00 6.21 -8.89
CA GLY A 217 3.03 5.24 -8.60
C GLY A 217 3.90 4.97 -9.82
N CYS A 218 5.12 4.50 -9.60
CA CYS A 218 5.97 3.99 -10.66
C CYS A 218 6.63 2.70 -10.19
N LYS A 219 6.63 1.70 -11.06
CA LYS A 219 7.35 0.44 -10.87
C LYS A 219 8.34 0.29 -12.00
N TYR A 220 9.57 -0.03 -11.63
CA TYR A 220 10.68 -0.10 -12.56
C TYR A 220 11.10 -1.54 -12.76
N ARG A 221 11.61 -1.81 -13.96
CA ARG A 221 12.13 -3.10 -14.35
C ARG A 221 13.34 -2.93 -15.25
N THR A 222 14.42 -3.66 -14.96
CA THR A 222 15.52 -3.82 -15.93
C THR A 222 15.24 -4.97 -16.90
N MET A 223 15.95 -5.00 -18.03
CA MET A 223 15.88 -6.12 -18.98
C MET A 223 16.25 -7.46 -18.34
N GLU A 224 17.15 -7.45 -17.34
CA GLU A 224 17.57 -8.60 -16.52
C GLU A 224 16.55 -8.99 -15.44
N LYS A 225 15.32 -8.48 -15.50
CA LYS A 225 14.21 -8.83 -14.61
C LYS A 225 14.46 -8.45 -13.14
N ARG A 226 15.14 -7.34 -12.88
CA ARG A 226 15.20 -6.73 -11.55
C ARG A 226 14.08 -5.72 -11.40
N PHE A 227 13.39 -5.72 -10.26
CA PHE A 227 12.21 -4.89 -10.04
C PHE A 227 12.34 -4.06 -8.76
N TRP A 228 11.87 -2.82 -8.81
CA TRP A 228 11.66 -1.98 -7.63
C TRP A 228 10.49 -1.03 -7.87
N GLN A 229 9.94 -0.45 -6.81
CA GLN A 229 8.89 0.55 -6.91
C GLN A 229 9.22 1.76 -6.03
N GLU A 230 8.57 2.88 -6.31
CA GLU A 230 8.60 4.05 -5.45
C GLU A 230 8.14 3.72 -4.02
N LYS A 231 8.95 4.12 -3.04
CA LYS A 231 8.66 3.93 -1.61
C LYS A 231 7.47 4.81 -1.19
N ASP A 232 6.70 4.33 -0.22
CA ASP A 232 5.57 5.06 0.38
C ASP A 232 4.42 5.44 -0.60
N THR A 233 4.34 4.80 -1.76
CA THR A 233 3.18 4.92 -2.67
C THR A 233 2.05 3.98 -2.25
N ARG A 234 0.80 4.40 -2.45
CA ARG A 234 -0.35 3.50 -2.29
C ARG A 234 -0.28 2.41 -3.37
N LYS A 235 -0.69 1.19 -3.00
CA LYS A 235 -0.77 0.07 -3.96
C LYS A 235 -2.00 0.27 -4.84
N TRP A 236 -1.77 0.62 -6.10
CA TRP A 236 -2.79 0.75 -7.14
C TRP A 236 -2.75 -0.44 -8.09
N LEU A 237 -3.86 -0.71 -8.79
CA LEU A 237 -3.86 -1.60 -9.94
C LEU A 237 -3.30 -0.85 -11.14
N TYR A 238 -2.46 -1.50 -11.93
CA TYR A 238 -1.98 -0.92 -13.19
C TYR A 238 -3.12 -0.94 -14.22
N GLY A 239 -3.40 0.19 -14.85
CA GLY A 239 -4.54 0.34 -15.77
C GLY A 239 -5.89 0.58 -15.09
N VAL A 240 -5.93 1.02 -13.82
CA VAL A 240 -7.21 1.26 -13.11
C VAL A 240 -8.15 2.25 -13.83
N ASP A 241 -7.60 3.16 -14.64
CA ASP A 241 -8.39 4.07 -15.46
C ASP A 241 -9.15 3.36 -16.60
N ASP A 242 -8.65 2.21 -17.08
CA ASP A 242 -9.27 1.44 -18.17
C ASP A 242 -10.54 0.67 -17.74
N ILE A 243 -10.74 0.46 -16.43
CA ILE A 243 -11.85 -0.35 -15.89
C ILE A 243 -13.00 0.46 -15.28
N LYS A 244 -12.96 1.79 -15.36
CA LYS A 244 -13.95 2.67 -14.70
C LYS A 244 -15.40 2.40 -15.10
N GLU A 245 -15.62 2.08 -16.37
CA GLU A 245 -16.97 1.79 -16.91
C GLU A 245 -17.12 0.32 -17.34
N ALA A 246 -16.18 -0.54 -16.96
CA ALA A 246 -16.18 -1.94 -17.35
C ALA A 246 -17.10 -2.77 -16.43
N THR A 247 -18.00 -3.54 -17.03
CA THR A 247 -18.86 -4.49 -16.29
C THR A 247 -18.14 -5.80 -15.96
N LYS A 248 -17.13 -6.15 -16.76
CA LYS A 248 -16.25 -7.30 -16.55
C LYS A 248 -14.80 -6.81 -16.58
N ILE A 249 -13.99 -7.33 -15.68
CA ILE A 249 -12.57 -6.99 -15.60
C ILE A 249 -11.72 -8.26 -15.69
N ILE A 250 -10.59 -8.16 -16.38
CA ILE A 250 -9.57 -9.20 -16.43
C ILE A 250 -8.44 -8.77 -15.51
N ILE A 251 -8.06 -9.63 -14.56
CA ILE A 251 -6.97 -9.36 -13.64
C ILE A 251 -5.82 -10.30 -13.98
N VAL A 252 -4.64 -9.73 -14.19
CA VAL A 252 -3.40 -10.46 -14.48
C VAL A 252 -2.34 -10.22 -13.42
N GLU A 253 -1.30 -11.06 -13.41
CA GLU A 253 -0.25 -10.98 -12.41
C GLU A 253 0.70 -9.81 -12.67
N GLY A 254 1.22 -9.68 -13.90
CA GLY A 254 2.27 -8.73 -14.24
C GLY A 254 1.83 -7.60 -15.16
N GLU A 255 2.63 -6.53 -15.19
CA GLU A 255 2.39 -5.38 -16.07
C GLU A 255 2.51 -5.77 -17.54
N ILE A 256 3.46 -6.64 -17.90
CA ILE A 256 3.62 -7.14 -19.29
C ILE A 256 2.43 -8.02 -19.69
N ASP A 257 1.93 -8.85 -18.78
CA ASP A 257 0.75 -9.70 -19.05
C ASP A 257 -0.47 -8.82 -19.37
N LYS A 258 -0.59 -7.65 -18.72
CA LYS A 258 -1.64 -6.68 -18.99
C LYS A 258 -1.53 -6.16 -20.42
N LEU A 259 -0.31 -5.79 -20.84
CA LEU A 259 -0.04 -5.37 -22.22
C LEU A 259 -0.39 -6.48 -23.22
N SER A 260 -0.07 -7.74 -22.91
CA SER A 260 -0.41 -8.88 -23.78
C SER A 260 -1.91 -9.13 -23.88
N VAL A 261 -2.67 -8.98 -22.78
CA VAL A 261 -4.14 -9.10 -22.80
C VAL A 261 -4.77 -7.99 -23.65
N GLU A 262 -4.18 -6.80 -23.60
CA GLU A 262 -4.63 -5.69 -24.40
C GLU A 262 -4.33 -5.84 -25.89
N GLU A 263 -3.16 -6.36 -26.24
CA GLU A 263 -2.83 -6.77 -27.62
C GLU A 263 -3.83 -7.79 -28.16
N ALA A 264 -4.37 -8.66 -27.30
CA ALA A 264 -5.44 -9.59 -27.65
C ALA A 264 -6.82 -8.91 -27.82
N GLY A 265 -6.90 -7.58 -27.70
CA GLY A 265 -8.12 -6.79 -27.90
C GLY A 265 -8.92 -6.49 -26.62
N PHE A 266 -8.42 -6.90 -25.44
CA PHE A 266 -9.13 -6.72 -24.17
C PHE A 266 -8.54 -5.56 -23.37
N ARG A 267 -9.13 -4.36 -23.52
CA ARG A 267 -8.69 -3.15 -22.79
C ARG A 267 -9.18 -3.11 -21.34
N ASN A 268 -10.21 -3.88 -20.99
CA ASN A 268 -10.76 -3.99 -19.64
C ASN A 268 -9.91 -4.89 -18.72
N CYS A 269 -8.59 -4.69 -18.72
CA CYS A 269 -7.65 -5.50 -17.97
C CYS A 269 -6.74 -4.66 -17.05
N VAL A 270 -6.33 -5.26 -15.93
CA VAL A 270 -5.47 -4.63 -14.92
C VAL A 270 -4.46 -5.62 -14.35
N SER A 271 -3.28 -5.14 -13.93
CA SER A 271 -2.31 -5.97 -13.21
C SER A 271 -2.26 -5.64 -11.72
N VAL A 272 -1.95 -6.66 -10.91
CA VAL A 272 -1.72 -6.49 -9.49
C VAL A 272 -0.33 -5.89 -9.21
N PRO A 273 -0.17 -4.99 -8.23
CA PRO A 273 1.11 -4.30 -8.00
C PRO A 273 2.22 -5.21 -7.43
N GLY A 274 1.84 -6.25 -6.69
CA GLY A 274 2.75 -7.06 -5.87
C GLY A 274 3.11 -8.44 -6.41
N GLY A 275 2.62 -8.82 -7.60
CA GLY A 275 2.72 -10.21 -8.10
C GLY A 275 2.05 -11.23 -7.16
N ALA A 276 2.19 -12.52 -7.48
CA ALA A 276 1.69 -13.58 -6.60
C ALA A 276 2.59 -13.75 -5.35
N PRO A 277 2.03 -13.84 -4.13
CA PRO A 277 2.81 -14.18 -2.95
C PRO A 277 3.30 -15.64 -3.04
N GLN A 278 4.53 -15.91 -2.57
CA GLN A 278 5.08 -17.27 -2.51
C GLN A 278 4.26 -18.23 -1.62
N MET A 279 3.48 -17.68 -0.70
CA MET A 279 2.57 -18.42 0.16
C MET A 279 1.15 -17.94 -0.04
N VAL A 280 0.26 -18.86 -0.39
CA VAL A 280 -1.18 -18.63 -0.39
C VAL A 280 -1.63 -18.54 1.08
N SER A 281 -2.46 -17.54 1.40
CA SER A 281 -3.05 -17.43 2.73
C SER A 281 -3.87 -18.69 3.03
N ALA A 282 -3.64 -19.34 4.17
CA ALA A 282 -4.45 -20.48 4.63
C ALA A 282 -5.85 -20.07 5.14
N LYS A 283 -6.31 -18.85 4.83
CA LYS A 283 -7.64 -18.38 5.21
C LYS A 283 -8.64 -18.88 4.18
N ASP A 284 -9.75 -19.40 4.67
CA ASP A 284 -10.87 -19.81 3.82
C ASP A 284 -11.32 -18.64 2.95
N LEU A 285 -11.61 -18.95 1.67
CA LEU A 285 -12.20 -17.98 0.75
C LEU A 285 -13.53 -17.49 1.35
N PRO A 286 -13.81 -16.17 1.32
CA PRO A 286 -15.10 -15.67 1.78
C PRO A 286 -16.21 -16.36 0.99
N SER A 287 -17.26 -16.79 1.70
CA SER A 287 -18.41 -17.47 1.10
C SER A 287 -19.01 -16.60 -0.01
N ILE A 288 -19.24 -17.21 -1.17
CA ILE A 288 -19.95 -16.58 -2.29
C ILE A 288 -21.41 -16.46 -1.86
N GLU A 289 -21.74 -15.41 -1.12
CA GLU A 289 -23.14 -15.00 -0.96
C GLU A 289 -23.61 -14.42 -2.27
N LYS A 290 -24.60 -15.09 -2.85
CA LYS A 290 -25.27 -14.71 -4.10
C LYS A 290 -25.93 -13.36 -3.92
N VAL A 291 -25.50 -12.38 -4.71
CA VAL A 291 -26.26 -11.15 -4.98
C VAL A 291 -27.34 -11.45 -6.01
#